data_AF-B4HAT6-F1
#
_entry.id   AF-B4HAT6-F1
#
_cell.length_a   1.000
_cell.length_b   1.000
_cell.length_c   1.000
_cell.angle_alpha   90.00
_cell.angle_beta   90.00
_cell.angle_gamma   90.00
#
_symmetry.space_group_name_H-M   'P 1'
#
loop_
_entity.id
_entity.type
_entity.pdbx_description
1 polymer ?
#
loop_
_entity_poly.entity_id
_entity_poly.type
_entity_poly.pdbx_seq_one_letter_code
_entity_poly.pdbx_strand_id
1 'polypeptide(L)'
;MVMNTKFSPAGAAQFNYDMTRNLFALFGQYTRRPELLFKRIHDACKLLTAARGTALLLLETLRSNQSVEENMKPLRELQVLRLDSRQCIEVLERRVDIKCFEKWSVRQTI
;
A
#
# COMPACT_ATOMS: atom_id res chain seq x y z
N MET A 1 11.74 -7.20 0.79
CA MET A 1 11.28 -7.02 2.20
C MET A 1 9.76 -6.89 2.30
N VAL A 2 9.15 -5.85 1.70
CA VAL A 2 7.68 -5.62 1.75
C VAL A 2 6.86 -6.86 1.36
N MET A 3 7.22 -7.55 0.27
CA MET A 3 6.46 -8.69 -0.25
C MET A 3 6.48 -9.94 0.66
N ASN A 4 7.49 -10.05 1.52
CA ASN A 4 7.74 -11.22 2.38
C ASN A 4 7.26 -11.01 3.83
N THR A 5 6.64 -9.87 4.13
CA THR A 5 6.28 -9.47 5.49
C THR A 5 4.78 -9.19 5.57
N LYS A 6 4.16 -9.49 6.71
CA LYS A 6 2.80 -9.06 7.04
C LYS A 6 2.86 -7.87 7.97
N PHE A 7 2.00 -6.89 7.75
CA PHE A 7 2.01 -5.63 8.48
C PHE A 7 0.72 -5.47 9.29
N SER A 8 0.88 -5.24 10.59
CA SER A 8 -0.15 -4.58 11.40
C SER A 8 -0.21 -3.09 11.06
N PRO A 9 -1.29 -2.37 11.38
CA PRO A 9 -1.34 -0.92 11.18
C PRO A 9 -0.18 -0.19 11.86
N ALA A 10 0.18 -0.59 13.09
CA ALA A 10 1.33 -0.04 13.81
C ALA A 10 2.66 -0.38 13.12
N GLY A 11 2.84 -1.62 12.66
CA GLY A 11 4.05 -2.03 11.94
C GLY A 11 4.22 -1.35 10.59
N ALA A 12 3.13 -1.11 9.87
CA ALA A 12 3.12 -0.31 8.64
C ALA A 12 3.52 1.15 8.90
N ALA A 13 3.00 1.75 9.97
CA ALA A 13 3.36 3.10 10.37
C ALA A 13 4.85 3.22 10.75
N GLN A 14 5.36 2.25 11.52
CA GLN A 14 6.78 2.18 11.88
C GLN A 14 7.66 2.00 10.63
N PHE A 15 7.32 1.08 9.73
CA PHE A 15 8.04 0.89 8.49
C PHE A 15 8.07 2.18 7.64
N ASN A 16 6.95 2.90 7.55
CA ASN A 16 6.91 4.18 6.85
C ASN A 16 7.81 5.23 7.52
N TYR A 17 7.84 5.28 8.86
CA TYR A 17 8.76 6.15 9.59
C TYR A 17 10.22 5.81 9.29
N ASP A 18 10.60 4.54 9.37
CA ASP A 18 11.97 4.08 9.09
C ASP A 18 12.41 4.42 7.66
N MET A 19 11.51 4.29 6.68
CA MET A 19 11.83 4.66 5.30
C MET A 19 11.94 6.17 5.11
N THR A 20 10.98 6.95 5.60
CA THR A 20 10.88 8.38 5.28
C THR A 20 11.72 9.28 6.17
N ARG A 21 11.84 8.95 7.46
CA ARG A 21 12.51 9.78 8.47
C ARG A 21 13.91 9.30 8.81
N ASN A 22 14.25 8.04 8.48
CA ASN A 22 15.61 7.52 8.65
C ASN A 22 16.29 7.31 7.30
N LEU A 23 15.88 6.29 6.52
CA LEU A 23 16.60 5.92 5.29
C LEU A 23 16.66 7.07 4.27
N PHE A 24 15.53 7.70 3.93
CA PHE A 24 15.54 8.77 2.93
C PHE A 24 16.30 10.00 3.43
N ALA A 25 16.17 10.32 4.72
CA ALA A 25 16.90 11.42 5.35
C ALA A 25 18.42 11.21 5.32
N LEU A 26 18.89 9.98 5.58
CA LEU A 26 20.30 9.61 5.49
C LEU A 26 20.84 9.82 4.07
N PHE A 27 20.05 9.46 3.05
CA PHE A 27 20.43 9.70 1.66
C PHE A 27 20.38 11.17 1.24
N GLY A 28 19.77 12.05 2.04
CA GLY A 28 19.78 13.50 1.82
C GLY A 28 21.19 14.12 1.80
N GLN A 29 22.18 13.44 2.39
CA GLN A 29 23.59 13.84 2.34
C GLN A 29 24.23 13.59 0.96
N TYR A 30 23.68 12.67 0.18
CA TYR A 30 24.26 12.23 -1.10
C TYR A 30 23.42 12.67 -2.32
N THR A 31 22.14 12.97 -2.12
CA THR A 31 21.25 13.45 -3.18
C THR A 31 20.23 14.44 -2.64
N ARG A 32 19.88 15.45 -3.45
CA ARG A 32 18.85 16.44 -3.10
C ARG A 32 17.43 15.86 -3.09
N ARG A 33 17.23 14.69 -3.72
CA ARG A 33 15.92 14.06 -3.92
C ARG A 33 15.95 12.54 -3.66
N PRO A 34 16.24 12.10 -2.43
CA PRO A 34 16.35 10.68 -2.08
C PRO A 34 15.07 9.90 -2.35
N GLU A 35 13.90 10.53 -2.24
CA GLU A 35 12.59 9.94 -2.54
C GLU A 35 12.49 9.44 -3.99
N LEU A 36 13.26 10.00 -4.92
CA LEU A 36 13.29 9.57 -6.31
C LEU A 36 14.04 8.25 -6.52
N LEU A 37 14.89 7.83 -5.59
CA LEU A 37 15.57 6.54 -5.63
C LEU A 37 14.69 5.42 -5.09
N PHE A 38 13.77 5.75 -4.18
CA PHE A 38 12.94 4.79 -3.45
C PHE A 38 11.46 4.86 -3.81
N LYS A 39 11.14 5.27 -5.05
CA LYS A 39 9.76 5.58 -5.46
C LYS A 39 8.78 4.41 -5.25
N ARG A 40 9.19 3.17 -5.52
CA ARG A 40 8.34 1.97 -5.31
C ARG A 40 8.09 1.68 -3.83
N ILE A 41 9.09 1.91 -2.97
CA ILE A 41 8.96 1.74 -1.52
C ILE A 41 8.03 2.81 -0.97
N HIS A 42 8.21 4.06 -1.41
CA HIS A 42 7.35 5.16 -1.03
C HIS A 42 5.87 4.90 -1.40
N ASP A 43 5.62 4.42 -2.62
CA ASP A 43 4.27 4.03 -3.05
C ASP A 43 3.71 2.86 -2.22
N ALA A 44 4.53 1.85 -1.90
CA ALA A 44 4.13 0.75 -1.03
C ALA A 44 3.79 1.24 0.39
N CYS A 45 4.57 2.17 0.96
CA CYS A 45 4.28 2.76 2.26
C CYS A 45 2.90 3.42 2.28
N LYS A 46 2.53 4.17 1.24
CA LYS A 46 1.21 4.80 1.13
C LYS A 46 0.07 3.78 1.15
N LEU A 47 0.21 2.66 0.45
CA LEU A 47 -0.79 1.58 0.44
C LEU A 47 -0.89 0.89 1.82
N LEU A 48 0.26 0.66 2.48
CA LEU A 48 0.32 0.03 3.79
C LEU A 48 -0.25 0.91 4.91
N THR A 49 -0.09 2.23 4.83
CA THR A 49 -0.57 3.19 5.84
C THR A 49 -1.91 3.85 5.52
N ALA A 50 -2.50 3.56 4.35
CA ALA A 50 -3.83 4.07 3.99
C ALA A 50 -4.87 3.74 5.06
N ALA A 51 -5.88 4.60 5.22
CA ALA A 51 -7.01 4.32 6.09
C ALA A 51 -7.66 2.98 5.70
N ARG A 52 -8.09 2.19 6.68
CA ARG A 52 -8.60 0.83 6.44
C ARG A 52 -9.73 0.80 5.41
N GLY A 53 -10.68 1.72 5.50
CA GLY A 53 -11.79 1.84 4.54
C GLY A 53 -11.29 2.13 3.12
N THR A 54 -10.39 3.09 2.96
CA THR A 54 -9.75 3.40 1.67
C THR A 54 -9.02 2.20 1.09
N ALA A 55 -8.28 1.45 1.93
CA ALA A 55 -7.53 0.29 1.49
C ALA A 55 -8.43 -0.87 1.07
N LEU A 56 -9.58 -1.06 1.73
CA LEU A 56 -10.59 -2.05 1.35
C LEU A 56 -11.27 -1.69 0.02
N LEU A 57 -11.74 -0.45 -0.11
CA LEU A 57 -12.36 0.04 -1.35
C LEU A 57 -11.39 -0.05 -2.52
N LEU A 58 -10.15 0.37 -2.32
CA LEU A 58 -9.11 0.27 -3.34
C LEU A 58 -8.85 -1.18 -3.74
N LEU A 59 -8.80 -2.11 -2.78
CA LEU A 59 -8.61 -3.53 -3.09
C LEU A 59 -9.78 -4.10 -3.91
N GLU A 60 -11.02 -3.72 -3.57
CA GLU A 60 -12.22 -4.11 -4.30
C GLU A 60 -12.23 -3.55 -5.72
N THR A 61 -11.94 -2.25 -5.88
CA THR A 61 -11.82 -1.61 -7.20
C THR A 61 -10.76 -2.33 -8.04
N LEU A 62 -9.55 -2.52 -7.51
CA LEU A 62 -8.46 -3.16 -8.25
C LEU A 62 -8.72 -4.63 -8.61
N ARG A 63 -9.55 -5.34 -7.82
CA ARG A 63 -9.98 -6.73 -8.11
C ARG A 63 -11.16 -6.78 -9.09
N SER A 64 -11.86 -5.69 -9.30
CA SER A 64 -13.00 -5.64 -10.23
C SER A 64 -12.52 -5.72 -11.69
N ASN A 65 -13.34 -6.29 -12.57
CA ASN A 65 -13.06 -6.41 -14.01
C ASN A 65 -13.26 -5.07 -14.77
N GLN A 66 -12.87 -3.95 -14.18
CA GLN A 66 -12.91 -2.63 -14.81
C GLN A 66 -11.71 -2.42 -15.73
N SER A 67 -11.79 -1.39 -16.59
CA SER A 67 -10.66 -1.02 -17.45
C SER A 67 -9.44 -0.60 -16.63
N VAL A 68 -8.27 -0.68 -17.24
CA VAL A 68 -7.01 -0.27 -16.60
C VAL A 68 -7.08 1.21 -16.20
N GLU A 69 -7.65 2.08 -17.03
CA GLU A 69 -7.83 3.49 -16.71
C GLU A 69 -8.66 3.72 -15.44
N GLU A 70 -9.78 3.01 -15.26
CA GLU A 70 -10.62 3.14 -14.07
C GLU A 70 -9.88 2.69 -12.81
N ASN A 71 -9.14 1.58 -12.90
CA ASN A 71 -8.30 1.09 -11.80
C ASN A 71 -7.16 2.06 -11.43
N MET A 72 -6.68 2.85 -12.38
CA MET A 72 -5.58 3.79 -12.18
C MET A 72 -6.03 5.12 -11.55
N LYS A 73 -7.30 5.53 -11.67
CA LYS A 73 -7.81 6.76 -11.06
C LYS A 73 -7.58 6.84 -9.54
N PRO A 74 -8.05 5.87 -8.72
CA PRO A 74 -7.86 5.94 -7.27
C PRO A 74 -6.39 5.81 -6.87
N LEU A 75 -5.58 5.07 -7.65
CA LEU A 75 -4.12 5.01 -7.43
C LEU A 75 -3.46 6.37 -7.63
N ARG A 76 -3.86 7.12 -8.67
CA ARG A 76 -3.35 8.48 -8.93
C ARG A 76 -3.79 9.47 -7.84
N GLU A 77 -5.01 9.38 -7.35
CA GLU A 77 -5.49 10.20 -6.23
C GLU A 77 -4.65 9.98 -4.96
N LEU A 78 -4.30 8.72 -4.67
CA LEU A 78 -3.39 8.35 -3.58
C LEU A 78 -1.91 8.61 -3.91
N GLN A 79 -1.60 9.17 -5.08
CA GLN A 79 -0.24 9.45 -5.54
C GLN A 79 0.63 8.19 -5.59
N VAL A 80 0.05 7.04 -5.94
CA VAL A 80 0.72 5.76 -6.23
C VAL A 80 0.88 5.67 -7.74
N LEU A 81 2.12 5.83 -8.22
CA LEU A 81 2.42 6.05 -9.65
C LEU A 81 3.44 5.06 -10.22
N ARG A 82 4.07 4.25 -9.38
CA ARG A 82 5.18 3.35 -9.74
C ARG A 82 4.89 1.87 -9.57
N LEU A 83 3.75 1.55 -8.98
CA LEU A 83 3.28 0.18 -8.83
C LEU A 83 2.16 -0.06 -9.84
N ASP A 84 2.16 -1.24 -10.46
CA ASP A 84 1.03 -1.70 -11.27
C ASP A 84 -0.12 -2.17 -10.37
N SER A 85 -1.32 -2.34 -10.94
CA SER A 85 -2.52 -2.75 -10.19
C SER A 85 -2.32 -4.06 -9.43
N ARG A 86 -1.62 -5.02 -10.04
CA ARG A 86 -1.33 -6.32 -9.43
C ARG A 86 -0.41 -6.18 -8.22
N GLN A 87 0.66 -5.41 -8.33
CA GLN A 87 1.58 -5.11 -7.24
C GLN A 87 0.86 -4.35 -6.13
N CYS A 88 -0.05 -3.44 -6.47
CA CYS A 88 -0.86 -2.74 -5.47
C CYS A 88 -1.73 -3.72 -4.67
N ILE A 89 -2.39 -4.67 -5.34
CA ILE A 89 -3.15 -5.75 -4.68
C ILE A 89 -2.22 -6.56 -3.76
N GLU A 90 -1.08 -7.02 -4.26
CA GLU A 90 -0.16 -7.85 -3.47
C GLU A 90 0.35 -7.10 -2.23
N VAL A 91 0.63 -5.80 -2.33
CA VAL A 91 1.02 -4.93 -1.22
C VAL A 91 -0.13 -4.76 -0.21
N LEU A 92 -1.35 -4.45 -0.68
CA LEU A 92 -2.54 -4.33 0.17
C LEU A 92 -2.81 -5.62 0.94
N GLU A 93 -2.65 -6.78 0.31
CA GLU A 93 -2.81 -8.09 0.97
C GLU A 93 -1.74 -8.42 2.02
N ARG A 94 -0.69 -7.60 2.16
CA ARG A 94 0.26 -7.71 3.28
C ARG A 94 -0.34 -7.19 4.58
N ARG A 95 -1.41 -6.39 4.51
CA ARG A 95 -2.10 -5.85 5.68
C ARG A 95 -2.94 -6.91 6.38
N VAL A 96 -2.72 -7.10 7.67
CA VAL A 96 -3.44 -8.10 8.47
C VAL A 96 -4.89 -7.69 8.78
N ASP A 97 -5.17 -6.38 8.80
CA ASP A 97 -6.48 -5.79 9.10
C ASP A 97 -7.48 -5.88 7.93
N ILE A 98 -7.01 -6.15 6.71
CA ILE A 98 -7.84 -6.33 5.52
C ILE A 98 -8.43 -7.73 5.46
N LYS A 99 -7.63 -8.78 5.71
CA LYS A 99 -8.08 -10.19 5.64
C LYS A 99 -9.11 -10.57 6.71
N CYS A 100 -9.21 -9.80 7.79
CA CYS A 100 -10.22 -10.06 8.81
C CYS A 100 -11.64 -9.95 8.22
N PHE A 101 -11.89 -9.05 7.26
CA PHE A 101 -13.23 -8.81 6.72
C PHE A 101 -13.81 -10.00 5.92
N GLU A 102 -12.98 -10.72 5.16
CA GLU A 102 -13.44 -11.91 4.41
C GLU A 102 -13.94 -13.04 5.34
N LYS A 103 -13.41 -13.14 6.57
CA LYS A 103 -13.83 -14.19 7.53
C LYS A 103 -15.17 -13.91 8.21
N TRP A 104 -15.64 -12.66 8.25
CA TRP A 104 -16.92 -12.30 8.87
C TRP A 104 -18.09 -12.35 7.89
N SER A 105 -17.85 -12.12 6.59
CA SER A 105 -18.90 -12.21 5.57
C SER A 105 -19.44 -13.64 5.41
N VAL A 106 -18.58 -14.66 5.53
CA VAL A 106 -18.99 -16.07 5.40
C VAL A 106 -19.73 -16.60 6.64
N ARG A 107 -19.64 -15.91 7.79
CA ARG A 107 -20.28 -16.34 9.05
C ARG A 107 -21.71 -15.83 9.24
N GLN A 108 -22.28 -15.11 8.27
CA GLN A 108 -23.67 -14.61 8.32
C GLN A 108 -24.63 -15.38 7.39
N THR A 109 -24.21 -16.49 6.77
CA THR A 109 -25.04 -17.28 5.86
C THR A 109 -25.45 -18.65 6.43
N ILE A 110 -25.51 -18.80 7.75
CA ILE A 110 -26.07 -20.01 8.41
C ILE A 110 -27.00 -19.57 9.52
#